data_AF-A0A8H2XW25-F1
#
_entry.id   AF-A0A8H2XW25-F1
#
_cell.length_a   1.000
_cell.length_b   1.000
_cell.length_c   1.000
_cell.angle_alpha   90.00
_cell.angle_beta   90.00
_cell.angle_gamma   90.00
#
_symmetry.space_group_name_H-M   'P 1'
#
loop_
_entity.id
_entity.type
_entity.pdbx_description
1 polymer ?
#
loop_
_entity_poly.entity_id
_entity_poly.type
_entity_poly.pdbx_seq_one_letter_code
_entity_poly.pdbx_strand_id
1 'polypeptide(L)'
;MFAEPLLRAQERAIKSKSPLRKFLWRKRVWFESTFGLSVMEPWERNMVLTFFFISWALLTVACYRTLPSTLQFWSQRTMFYLHGHTNETETDAAIRLLGPTFSLESL
;
A
#
# COMPACT_ATOMS: atom_id res chain seq x y z
N MET A 1 -39.95 1.52 2.12
CA MET A 1 -40.11 2.06 0.75
C MET A 1 -38.79 2.20 -0.03
N PHE A 2 -37.62 2.34 0.62
CA PHE A 2 -36.31 2.59 -0.05
C PHE A 2 -35.56 1.36 -0.62
N ALA A 3 -35.97 0.13 -0.27
CA ALA A 3 -35.31 -1.10 -0.76
C ALA A 3 -35.75 -1.52 -2.17
N GLU A 4 -36.93 -1.09 -2.62
CA GLU A 4 -37.51 -1.41 -3.94
C GLU A 4 -36.55 -1.16 -5.12
N PRO A 5 -35.91 0.02 -5.27
CA PRO A 5 -34.99 0.25 -6.38
C PRO A 5 -33.72 -0.60 -6.28
N LEU A 6 -33.26 -0.91 -5.06
CA LEU A 6 -32.05 -1.73 -4.85
C LEU A 6 -32.31 -3.19 -5.16
N LEU A 7 -33.47 -3.73 -4.78
CA LEU A 7 -33.88 -5.10 -5.11
C LEU A 7 -34.02 -5.29 -6.62
N ARG A 8 -34.67 -4.35 -7.31
CA ARG A 8 -34.76 -4.39 -8.79
C ARG A 8 -33.40 -4.18 -9.47
N ALA A 9 -32.47 -3.46 -8.86
CA ALA A 9 -31.10 -3.32 -9.38
C ALA A 9 -30.29 -4.60 -9.14
N GLN A 10 -30.48 -5.25 -8.00
CA GLN A 10 -29.86 -6.53 -7.65
C GLN A 10 -30.28 -7.62 -8.62
N GLU A 11 -31.58 -7.78 -8.88
CA GLU A 11 -32.10 -8.75 -9.85
C GLU A 11 -31.51 -8.54 -11.24
N ARG A 12 -31.40 -7.28 -11.68
CA ARG A 12 -30.78 -6.92 -12.97
C ARG A 12 -29.28 -7.21 -13.00
N ALA A 13 -28.58 -7.03 -11.89
CA ALA A 13 -27.15 -7.33 -11.79
C ALA A 13 -26.89 -8.84 -11.79
N ILE A 14 -27.70 -9.63 -11.08
CA ILE A 14 -27.58 -11.10 -11.00
C ILE A 14 -27.94 -11.76 -12.34
N LYS A 15 -29.01 -11.29 -13.00
CA LYS A 15 -29.45 -11.78 -14.32
C LYS A 15 -28.47 -11.43 -15.45
N SER A 16 -27.46 -10.61 -15.18
CA SER A 16 -26.45 -10.22 -16.17
C SER A 16 -25.50 -11.36 -16.53
N LYS A 17 -25.23 -11.55 -17.82
CA LYS A 17 -24.21 -12.50 -18.29
C LYS A 17 -22.78 -11.92 -18.26
N SER A 18 -22.64 -10.59 -18.16
CA SER A 18 -21.32 -9.93 -18.18
C SER A 18 -20.58 -10.06 -16.84
N PRO A 19 -19.32 -10.53 -16.83
CA PRO A 19 -18.53 -10.67 -15.60
C PRO A 19 -18.21 -9.33 -14.95
N LEU A 20 -17.98 -8.27 -15.74
CA LEU A 20 -17.71 -6.92 -15.24
C LEU A 20 -18.89 -6.37 -14.43
N ARG A 21 -20.11 -6.60 -14.89
CA ARG A 21 -21.32 -6.11 -14.22
C ARG A 21 -21.54 -6.80 -12.87
N LYS A 22 -21.22 -8.10 -12.77
CA LYS A 22 -21.23 -8.85 -11.50
C LYS A 22 -20.16 -8.35 -10.54
N PHE A 23 -18.96 -8.06 -11.04
CA PHE A 23 -17.86 -7.55 -10.21
C PHE A 23 -18.18 -6.16 -9.63
N LEU A 24 -18.63 -5.23 -10.48
CA LEU A 24 -19.04 -3.89 -10.06
C LEU A 24 -20.19 -3.94 -9.05
N TRP A 25 -21.16 -4.84 -9.24
CA TRP A 25 -22.23 -5.05 -8.27
C TRP A 25 -21.69 -5.51 -6.91
N ARG A 26 -20.78 -6.49 -6.89
CA ARG A 26 -20.17 -6.97 -5.65
C ARG A 26 -19.40 -5.88 -4.93
N LYS A 27 -18.63 -5.08 -5.67
CA LYS A 27 -17.86 -3.96 -5.10
C LYS A 27 -18.77 -2.86 -4.55
N ARG A 28 -19.86 -2.55 -5.26
CA ARG A 28 -20.87 -1.60 -4.78
C ARG A 28 -21.53 -2.08 -3.48
N VAL A 29 -21.97 -3.34 -3.42
CA VAL A 29 -22.60 -3.89 -2.21
C VAL A 29 -21.63 -3.88 -1.04
N TRP A 30 -20.37 -4.30 -1.26
CA TRP A 30 -19.36 -4.26 -0.20
C TRP A 30 -19.12 -2.84 0.32
N PHE A 31 -19.02 -1.86 -0.60
CA PHE A 31 -18.87 -0.45 -0.23
C PHE A 31 -20.10 0.11 0.50
N GLU A 32 -21.32 -0.21 0.05
CA GLU A 32 -22.56 0.18 0.74
C GLU A 32 -22.66 -0.42 2.14
N SER A 33 -22.20 -1.65 2.35
CA SER A 33 -22.16 -2.31 3.65
C SER A 33 -21.10 -1.74 4.60
N THR A 34 -19.87 -1.48 4.12
CA THR A 34 -18.78 -0.99 4.98
C THR A 34 -19.04 0.41 5.53
N PHE A 35 -19.68 1.27 4.75
CA PHE A 35 -19.97 2.65 5.15
C PHE A 35 -21.37 2.83 5.77
N GLY A 36 -22.17 1.77 5.90
CA GLY A 36 -23.53 1.87 6.44
C GLY A 36 -24.47 2.76 5.61
N LEU A 37 -24.15 2.96 4.32
CA LEU A 37 -24.86 3.88 3.42
C LEU A 37 -26.31 3.47 3.14
N SER A 38 -26.71 2.26 3.58
CA SER A 38 -28.07 1.76 3.44
C SER A 38 -29.04 2.34 4.47
N VAL A 39 -28.55 2.92 5.58
CA VAL A 39 -29.39 3.45 6.67
C VAL A 39 -29.50 4.97 6.62
N MET A 40 -28.53 5.65 6.00
CA MET A 40 -28.49 7.11 5.90
C MET A 40 -29.53 7.67 4.94
N GLU A 41 -29.97 8.90 5.21
CA GLU A 41 -30.80 9.63 4.26
C GLU A 41 -30.03 9.94 2.96
N PRO A 42 -30.73 10.08 1.81
CA PRO A 42 -30.08 10.29 0.52
C PRO A 42 -29.16 11.51 0.48
N TRP A 43 -29.49 12.56 1.24
CA TRP A 43 -28.69 13.78 1.31
C TRP A 43 -27.44 13.61 2.19
N GLU A 44 -27.56 12.95 3.35
CA GLU A 44 -26.43 12.66 4.25
C GLU A 44 -25.38 11.79 3.57
N ARG A 45 -25.85 10.74 2.88
CA ARG A 45 -25.00 9.88 2.05
C ARG A 45 -24.16 10.69 1.07
N ASN A 46 -24.76 11.68 0.41
CA ASN A 46 -24.05 12.49 -0.58
C ASN A 46 -22.96 13.36 0.09
N MET A 47 -23.24 13.92 1.27
CA MET A 47 -22.23 14.69 2.02
C MET A 47 -21.06 13.82 2.45
N VAL A 48 -21.32 12.65 3.05
CA VAL A 48 -20.26 11.72 3.50
C VAL A 48 -19.39 11.28 2.33
N LEU A 49 -19.99 10.92 1.19
CA LEU A 49 -19.24 10.54 0.00
C LEU A 49 -18.37 11.68 -0.51
N THR A 50 -18.89 12.91 -0.50
CA THR A 50 -18.13 14.09 -0.95
C THR A 50 -16.90 14.32 -0.07
N PHE A 51 -17.06 14.30 1.27
CA PHE A 51 -15.93 14.41 2.20
C PHE A 51 -14.93 13.28 2.06
N PHE A 52 -15.40 12.05 1.85
CA PHE A 52 -14.54 10.90 1.64
C PHE A 52 -13.72 11.04 0.35
N PHE A 53 -14.36 11.43 -0.77
CA PHE A 53 -13.66 11.62 -2.03
C PHE A 53 -12.67 12.77 -1.98
N ILE A 54 -13.02 13.89 -1.33
CA ILE A 54 -12.08 15.00 -1.11
C ILE A 54 -10.88 14.53 -0.30
N SER A 55 -11.12 13.88 0.85
CA SER A 55 -10.04 13.37 1.71
C SER A 55 -9.15 12.36 0.97
N TRP A 56 -9.76 11.46 0.20
CA TRP A 56 -9.06 10.48 -0.61
C TRP A 56 -8.23 11.13 -1.72
N ALA A 57 -8.78 12.15 -2.39
CA ALA A 57 -8.07 12.91 -3.41
C ALA A 57 -6.88 13.66 -2.82
N LEU A 58 -7.06 14.34 -1.69
CA LEU A 58 -5.97 15.01 -0.97
C LEU A 58 -4.89 14.02 -0.54
N LEU A 59 -5.28 12.87 0.01
CA LEU A 59 -4.35 11.80 0.38
C LEU A 59 -3.59 11.28 -0.84
N THR A 60 -4.27 11.09 -1.96
CA THR A 60 -3.66 10.61 -3.20
C THR A 60 -2.65 11.62 -3.74
N VAL A 61 -2.99 12.91 -3.78
CA VAL A 61 -2.09 13.99 -4.19
C VAL A 61 -0.89 14.09 -3.25
N ALA A 62 -1.13 14.05 -1.94
CA ALA A 62 -0.07 14.04 -0.94
C ALA A 62 0.84 12.83 -1.13
N CYS A 63 0.28 11.64 -1.32
CA CYS A 63 1.01 10.40 -1.56
C CYS A 63 1.89 10.52 -2.82
N TYR A 64 1.33 10.91 -3.96
CA TYR A 64 2.11 11.11 -5.21
C TYR A 64 3.23 12.14 -5.07
N ARG A 65 3.01 13.21 -4.30
CA ARG A 65 4.00 14.26 -4.10
C ARG A 65 5.09 13.86 -3.11
N THR A 66 4.74 13.10 -2.07
CA THR A 66 5.65 12.77 -0.95
C THR A 66 6.35 11.41 -1.10
N LEU A 67 5.76 10.45 -1.81
CA LEU A 67 6.37 9.15 -2.07
C LEU A 67 7.76 9.23 -2.71
N PRO A 68 7.98 9.96 -3.81
CA PRO A 68 9.27 9.92 -4.50
C PRO A 68 10.39 10.51 -3.66
N SER A 69 10.13 11.63 -2.96
CA SER A 69 11.12 12.26 -2.06
C SER A 69 11.47 11.36 -0.89
N THR A 70 10.47 10.67 -0.35
CA THR A 70 10.64 9.80 0.81
C THR A 70 11.39 8.52 0.40
N LEU A 71 11.03 7.89 -0.72
CA LEU A 71 11.68 6.68 -1.23
C LEU A 71 13.19 6.84 -1.47
N GLN A 72 13.62 7.98 -2.00
CA GLN A 72 15.06 8.25 -2.21
C GLN A 72 15.82 8.26 -0.89
N PHE A 73 15.25 8.87 0.14
CA PHE A 73 15.83 8.95 1.47
C PHE A 73 15.92 7.58 2.17
N TRP A 74 14.86 6.76 2.07
CA TRP A 74 14.91 5.39 2.59
C TRP A 74 15.91 4.53 1.82
N SER A 75 15.96 4.65 0.48
CA SER A 75 16.88 3.89 -0.35
C SER A 75 18.34 4.16 -0.02
N GLN A 76 18.73 5.43 0.17
CA GLN A 76 20.09 5.81 0.56
C GLN A 76 20.50 5.20 1.91
N ARG A 77 19.58 5.19 2.89
CA ARG A 77 19.86 4.58 4.20
C ARG A 77 19.92 3.07 4.15
N THR A 78 19.00 2.42 3.43
CA THR A 78 19.03 0.97 3.26
C THR A 78 20.31 0.53 2.55
N MET A 79 20.81 1.31 1.57
CA MET A 79 22.09 1.03 0.93
C MET A 79 23.26 1.08 1.93
N PHE A 80 23.29 2.06 2.84
CA PHE A 80 24.31 2.11 3.88
C PHE A 80 24.30 0.86 4.78
N TYR A 81 23.11 0.41 5.21
CA TYR A 81 23.00 -0.78 6.06
C TYR A 81 23.26 -2.10 5.29
N LEU A 82 22.92 -2.16 4.01
CA LEU A 82 23.13 -3.35 3.18
C LEU A 82 24.60 -3.49 2.74
N HIS A 83 25.28 -2.38 2.49
CA HIS A 83 26.64 -2.36 1.94
C HIS A 83 27.74 -2.19 2.99
N GLY A 84 27.42 -1.73 4.20
CA GLY A 84 28.41 -1.35 5.22
C GLY A 84 28.89 -2.46 6.15
N HIS A 85 28.42 -3.70 6.02
CA HIS A 85 28.81 -4.77 6.98
C HIS A 85 29.59 -5.95 6.39
N THR A 86 29.66 -6.08 5.06
CA THR A 86 30.47 -7.14 4.42
C THR A 86 31.96 -6.83 4.50
N ASN A 87 32.33 -5.56 4.32
CA ASN A 87 33.72 -5.12 4.23
C ASN A 87 34.45 -5.09 5.57
N GLU A 88 33.79 -4.83 6.70
CA GLU A 88 34.48 -4.80 8.01
C GLU A 88 34.68 -6.20 8.59
N THR A 89 33.68 -7.09 8.46
CA THR A 89 33.82 -8.46 8.99
C THR A 89 34.69 -9.35 8.11
N GLU A 90 34.69 -9.20 6.78
CA GLU A 90 35.60 -9.96 5.90
C GLU A 90 37.05 -9.46 5.97
N THR A 91 37.28 -8.15 6.09
CA THR A 91 38.65 -7.64 6.27
C THR A 91 39.20 -7.97 7.65
N ASP A 92 38.42 -7.85 8.72
CA ASP A 92 38.86 -8.26 10.07
C ASP A 92 39.01 -9.78 10.20
N ALA A 93 38.16 -10.59 9.54
CA ALA A 93 38.33 -12.04 9.52
C ALA A 93 39.54 -12.46 8.68
N ALA A 94 39.78 -11.84 7.52
CA ALA A 94 40.97 -12.06 6.72
C ALA A 94 42.23 -11.65 7.49
N ILE A 95 42.25 -10.48 8.12
CA ILE A 95 43.39 -9.97 8.92
C ILE A 95 43.64 -10.83 10.18
N ARG A 96 42.59 -11.37 10.81
CA ARG A 96 42.73 -12.28 11.96
C ARG A 96 43.15 -13.70 11.59
N LEU A 97 42.74 -14.19 10.41
CA LEU A 97 43.18 -15.49 9.88
C LEU A 97 44.59 -15.42 9.29
N LEU A 98 44.98 -14.29 8.71
CA LEU A 98 46.35 -13.95 8.27
C LEU A 98 47.15 -13.31 9.43
N GLY A 99 47.07 -13.94 10.60
CA GLY A 99 47.79 -13.52 11.80
C GLY A 99 49.29 -13.26 11.54
N PRO A 100 49.97 -12.50 12.42
CA PRO A 100 51.29 -11.91 12.22
C PRO A 100 52.43 -12.95 12.29
N THR A 101 52.38 -13.99 11.47
CA THR A 101 53.39 -15.07 11.43
C THR A 101 54.54 -14.79 10.47
N PHE A 102 54.53 -13.67 9.74
CA PHE A 102 55.59 -13.31 8.79
C PHE A 102 56.69 -12.42 9.40
N SER A 103 57.06 -12.64 10.67
CA SER A 103 58.17 -11.90 11.32
C SER A 103 59.21 -12.81 11.98
N LEU A 104 59.28 -14.09 11.61
CA LEU A 104 60.34 -15.01 12.07
C LEU A 104 61.00 -15.71 10.88
N GLU A 105 61.76 -14.96 10.06
CA GLU A 105 62.93 -15.45 9.32
C GLU A 105 63.58 -14.28 8.57
N SER A 106 64.56 -13.62 9.18
CA SER A 106 65.84 -13.24 8.52
C SER A 106 66.66 -12.29 9.40
N LEU A 107 67.82 -12.85 9.81
CA LEU A 107 69.06 -12.22 10.30
C LEU A 107 69.12 -11.73 11.75
#